data_AF-A0A2A2TQ30-F1
#
_entry.id   AF-A0A2A2TQ30-F1
#
_cell.length_a   1.000
_cell.length_b   1.000
_cell.length_c   1.000
_cell.angle_alpha   90.00
_cell.angle_beta   90.00
_cell.angle_gamma   90.00
#
_symmetry.space_group_name_H-M   'P 1'
#
loop_
_entity.id
_entity.type
_entity.pdbx_description
1 polymer ?
#
loop_
_entity_poly.entity_id
_entity_poly.type
_entity_poly.pdbx_seq_one_letter_code
_entity_poly.pdbx_strand_id
1 'polypeptide(L)'
;MLQIRGLVKAAQKAQEQLKIGVASAEVPAFQKFVLTSVETVESLCADAKMTPHQLPVRSRQAYYFLKNIDLHNLPSSVSHVIRTQVQTLGIKNIKTRQKSILWEILRLASSFRLEDIDTYELNKTLSGVVAAIEEICHEQNLTPVNLTSSSRQVYAWMKFLAVEANLKLHLETTQRLKLIAQNLCGYYGHETVNHVVELTNLSGLYRSRWLGNNINLIVSEGFINANEDVLTALVKISLQGKSQEDTRIIREYASSDEYSDILLELDLITETATEDGKGKYYNLDQLFDKINCEYFAAKLTKPRLMWSQFQTYRKFGHYEPARNRIVISLTLDEIAIPEFVVEFVLYHELLHKYHGEKWVNGRRMVHTPDFRHDESKFKFYDEAEAWLSKLASR
;
A
#
# COMPACT_ATOMS: atom_id res chain seq x y z
N MET A 1 -8.82 26.65 -10.35
CA MET A 1 -7.93 25.79 -9.52
C MET A 1 -6.51 25.95 -10.05
N LEU A 2 -5.60 26.56 -9.28
CA LEU A 2 -4.23 26.83 -9.71
C LEU A 2 -3.43 25.51 -9.80
N GLN A 3 -2.81 25.23 -10.95
CA GLN A 3 -1.91 24.10 -11.14
C GLN A 3 -0.48 24.59 -11.37
N ILE A 4 0.41 24.31 -10.41
CA ILE A 4 1.82 24.66 -10.52
C ILE A 4 2.54 23.53 -11.25
N ARG A 5 2.80 23.73 -12.55
CA ARG A 5 3.50 22.75 -13.39
C ARG A 5 4.91 22.52 -12.85
N GLY A 6 5.31 21.26 -12.72
CA GLY A 6 6.65 20.88 -12.29
C GLY A 6 6.85 20.71 -10.78
N LEU A 7 5.96 21.21 -9.92
CA LEU A 7 6.10 21.12 -8.45
C LEU A 7 6.20 19.67 -7.94
N VAL A 8 5.33 18.78 -8.44
CA VAL A 8 5.36 17.35 -8.07
C VAL A 8 6.67 16.69 -8.50
N LYS A 9 7.22 17.09 -9.65
CA LYS A 9 8.49 16.57 -10.16
C LYS A 9 9.68 17.11 -9.35
N ALA A 10 9.61 18.37 -8.91
CA ALA A 10 10.62 18.96 -8.03
C ALA A 10 10.65 18.26 -6.66
N ALA A 11 9.48 17.97 -6.08
CA ALA A 11 9.36 17.18 -4.86
C ALA A 11 9.91 15.76 -5.03
N GLN A 12 9.60 15.08 -6.15
CA GLN A 12 10.14 13.76 -6.46
C GLN A 12 11.67 13.78 -6.59
N LYS A 13 12.23 14.76 -7.31
CA LYS A 13 13.68 14.92 -7.44
C LYS A 13 14.35 15.17 -6.09
N ALA A 14 13.76 16.02 -5.24
CA ALA A 14 14.30 16.26 -3.90
C ALA A 14 14.24 15.01 -3.04
N GLN A 15 13.13 14.26 -3.13
CA GLN A 15 12.96 12.98 -2.44
C GLN A 15 13.97 11.92 -2.89
N GLU A 16 14.28 11.83 -4.19
CA GLU A 16 15.29 10.93 -4.74
C GLU A 16 16.71 11.29 -4.27
N GLN A 17 17.07 12.57 -4.26
CA GLN A 17 18.37 13.02 -3.77
C GLN A 17 18.54 12.75 -2.27
N LEU A 18 17.51 13.03 -1.47
CA LEU A 18 17.53 12.77 -0.03
C LEU A 18 17.63 11.27 0.31
N LYS A 19 17.11 10.38 -0.55
CA LYS A 19 17.27 8.91 -0.38
C LYS A 19 18.71 8.45 -0.55
N ILE A 20 19.45 9.08 -1.45
CA ILE A 20 20.86 8.74 -1.76
C ILE A 20 21.82 9.45 -0.79
N GLY A 21 21.36 10.54 -0.18
CA GLY A 21 22.20 11.47 0.55
C GLY A 21 22.71 12.58 -0.37
N VAL A 22 22.88 13.76 0.19
CA VAL A 22 23.43 14.92 -0.51
C VAL A 22 24.92 14.98 -0.21
N ALA A 23 25.75 14.83 -1.24
CA ALA A 23 27.19 14.95 -1.10
C ALA A 23 27.54 16.35 -0.56
N SER A 24 28.55 16.45 0.31
CA SER A 24 28.89 17.73 0.96
C SER A 24 29.15 18.87 -0.03
N ALA A 25 29.64 18.57 -1.23
CA ALA A 25 29.85 19.55 -2.30
C ALA A 25 28.54 20.02 -2.99
N GLU A 26 27.48 19.22 -2.92
CA GLU A 26 26.17 19.49 -3.55
C GLU A 26 25.15 20.11 -2.59
N VAL A 27 25.42 20.11 -1.28
CA VAL A 27 24.55 20.67 -0.24
C VAL A 27 24.10 22.10 -0.56
N PRO A 28 24.99 23.07 -0.91
CA PRO A 28 24.55 24.43 -1.22
C PRO A 28 23.61 24.51 -2.43
N ALA A 29 23.87 23.69 -3.46
CA ALA A 29 23.04 23.65 -4.66
C ALA A 29 21.65 23.04 -4.37
N PHE A 30 21.61 21.99 -3.54
CA PHE A 30 20.38 21.34 -3.13
C PHE A 30 19.51 22.25 -2.25
N GLN A 31 20.10 22.92 -1.25
CA GLN A 31 19.40 23.90 -0.41
C GLN A 31 18.80 25.02 -1.26
N LYS A 32 19.58 25.59 -2.18
CA LYS A 32 19.10 26.62 -3.11
C LYS A 32 17.94 26.13 -3.97
N PHE A 33 18.02 24.90 -4.49
CA PHE A 33 16.95 24.30 -5.27
C PHE A 33 15.64 24.15 -4.49
N VAL A 34 15.69 23.67 -3.24
CA VAL A 34 14.50 23.50 -2.39
C VAL A 34 13.90 24.86 -2.04
N LEU A 35 14.71 25.81 -1.57
CA LEU A 35 14.26 27.17 -1.23
C LEU A 35 13.60 27.86 -2.42
N THR A 36 14.27 27.88 -3.58
CA THR A 36 13.71 28.50 -4.80
C THR A 36 12.39 27.86 -5.20
N SER A 37 12.25 26.54 -5.04
CA SER A 37 11.02 25.81 -5.36
C SER A 37 9.86 26.18 -4.42
N VAL A 38 10.14 26.37 -3.13
CA VAL A 38 9.15 26.80 -2.13
C VAL A 38 8.74 28.25 -2.38
N GLU A 39 9.70 29.16 -2.55
CA GLU A 39 9.47 30.58 -2.83
C GLU A 39 8.66 30.80 -4.11
N THR A 40 8.96 30.03 -5.17
CA THR A 40 8.21 30.08 -6.43
C THR A 40 6.74 29.71 -6.21
N VAL A 41 6.46 28.69 -5.39
CA VAL A 41 5.09 28.28 -5.08
C VAL A 41 4.36 29.33 -4.25
N GLU A 42 5.02 29.91 -3.26
CA GLU A 42 4.44 30.95 -2.40
C GLU A 42 4.11 32.22 -3.19
N SER A 43 5.03 32.65 -4.08
CA SER A 43 4.82 33.78 -4.98
C SER A 43 3.62 33.55 -5.92
N LEU A 44 3.56 32.39 -6.58
CA LEU A 44 2.43 32.05 -7.47
C LEU A 44 1.08 31.96 -6.73
N CYS A 45 1.09 31.52 -5.47
CA CYS A 45 -0.11 31.52 -4.64
C CYS A 45 -0.52 32.95 -4.26
N ALA A 46 0.43 33.81 -3.89
CA ALA A 46 0.19 35.21 -3.56
C ALA A 46 -0.39 35.99 -4.76
N ASP A 47 0.18 35.84 -5.95
CA ASP A 47 -0.32 36.44 -7.20
C ASP A 47 -1.75 36.00 -7.52
N ALA A 48 -2.08 34.74 -7.21
CA ALA A 48 -3.41 34.19 -7.37
C ALA A 48 -4.37 34.53 -6.21
N LYS A 49 -3.94 35.29 -5.19
CA LYS A 49 -4.67 35.57 -3.94
C LYS A 49 -5.16 34.30 -3.23
N MET A 50 -4.34 33.25 -3.25
CA MET A 50 -4.61 31.96 -2.63
C MET A 50 -3.53 31.60 -1.62
N THR A 51 -3.83 30.63 -0.75
CA THR A 51 -2.83 30.02 0.14
C THR A 51 -2.41 28.64 -0.40
N PRO A 52 -1.18 28.17 -0.10
CA PRO A 52 -0.74 26.83 -0.51
C PRO A 52 -1.65 25.68 -0.02
N HIS A 53 -2.42 25.87 1.06
CA HIS A 53 -3.43 24.91 1.53
C HIS A 53 -4.59 24.69 0.55
N GLN A 54 -4.88 25.67 -0.30
CA GLN A 54 -5.95 25.63 -1.30
C GLN A 54 -5.49 25.01 -2.64
N LEU A 55 -4.21 24.58 -2.73
CA LEU A 55 -3.72 23.84 -3.89
C LEU A 55 -4.38 22.45 -3.99
N PRO A 56 -4.46 21.87 -5.21
CA PRO A 56 -4.86 20.49 -5.40
C PRO A 56 -4.02 19.53 -4.54
N VAL A 57 -4.64 18.45 -4.04
CA VAL A 57 -4.03 17.54 -3.04
C VAL A 57 -2.57 17.17 -3.33
N ARG A 58 -2.25 16.78 -4.57
CA ARG A 58 -0.87 16.39 -4.96
C ARG A 58 0.11 17.55 -4.95
N SER A 59 -0.29 18.72 -5.45
CA SER A 59 0.53 19.93 -5.44
C SER A 59 0.73 20.45 -4.03
N ARG A 60 -0.32 20.39 -3.20
CA ARG A 60 -0.26 20.72 -1.78
C ARG A 60 0.72 19.81 -1.04
N GLN A 61 0.63 18.50 -1.24
CA GLN A 61 1.55 17.53 -0.66
C GLN A 61 3.01 17.76 -1.10
N ALA A 62 3.23 18.04 -2.38
CA ALA A 62 4.56 18.34 -2.91
C ALA A 62 5.16 19.63 -2.34
N TYR A 63 4.34 20.68 -2.16
CA TYR A 63 4.76 21.92 -1.50
C TYR A 63 5.17 21.68 -0.04
N TYR A 64 4.31 21.05 0.77
CA TYR A 64 4.62 20.80 2.19
C TYR A 64 5.81 19.86 2.36
N PHE A 65 5.97 18.89 1.47
CA PHE A 65 7.15 18.04 1.46
C PHE A 65 8.42 18.89 1.30
N LEU A 66 8.51 19.75 0.27
CA LEU A 66 9.68 20.59 0.03
C LEU A 66 9.91 21.59 1.17
N LYS A 67 8.85 22.20 1.69
CA LYS A 67 8.90 23.19 2.78
C LYS A 67 9.40 22.59 4.10
N ASN A 68 9.14 21.31 4.33
CA ASN A 68 9.52 20.62 5.57
C ASN A 68 10.84 19.84 5.44
N ILE A 69 11.59 19.99 4.35
CA ILE A 69 12.95 19.44 4.29
C ILE A 69 13.83 20.23 5.26
N ASP A 70 14.43 19.56 6.23
CA ASP A 70 15.45 20.14 7.09
C ASP A 70 16.74 20.37 6.28
N LEU A 71 16.92 21.61 5.84
CA LEU A 71 18.06 22.02 5.04
C LEU A 71 19.37 22.08 5.84
N HIS A 72 19.31 22.07 7.18
CA HIS A 72 20.50 22.15 8.04
C HIS A 72 21.02 20.77 8.43
N ASN A 73 20.18 19.73 8.32
CA ASN A 73 20.53 18.35 8.66
C ASN A 73 20.25 17.39 7.49
N LEU A 74 20.87 17.68 6.34
CA LEU A 74 20.72 16.84 5.15
C LEU A 74 21.48 15.52 5.33
N PRO A 75 20.90 14.38 4.89
CA PRO A 75 21.56 13.08 4.96
C PRO A 75 22.86 13.14 4.15
N SER A 76 24.00 12.91 4.79
CA SER A 76 25.32 12.99 4.17
C SER A 76 25.70 11.67 3.51
N SER A 77 26.35 11.74 2.35
CA SER A 77 26.78 10.54 1.59
C SER A 77 27.99 9.80 2.18
N VAL A 78 28.36 9.99 3.46
CA VAL A 78 29.63 9.47 4.02
C VAL A 78 29.44 8.15 4.79
N SER A 79 30.01 7.09 4.20
CA SER A 79 30.55 5.87 4.80
C SER A 79 29.62 4.90 5.55
N HIS A 80 29.08 3.98 4.76
CA HIS A 80 28.78 2.56 5.05
C HIS A 80 28.72 2.11 6.52
N VAL A 81 27.50 2.02 7.05
CA VAL A 81 27.11 0.85 7.84
C VAL A 81 26.66 -0.19 6.84
N ILE A 82 27.32 -1.35 6.82
CA ILE A 82 26.89 -2.55 6.08
C ILE A 82 25.59 -3.06 6.72
N ARG A 83 24.47 -2.39 6.46
CA ARG A 83 23.27 -3.11 6.03
C ARG A 83 23.58 -3.42 4.58
N THR A 84 23.62 -4.70 4.21
CA THR A 84 23.52 -5.10 2.80
C THR A 84 22.44 -4.23 2.18
N GLN A 85 22.81 -3.26 1.34
CA GLN A 85 21.83 -2.57 0.51
C GLN A 85 21.19 -3.70 -0.27
N VAL A 86 19.96 -4.07 0.08
CA VAL A 86 19.19 -5.02 -0.70
C VAL A 86 19.02 -4.31 -2.03
N GLN A 87 19.84 -4.68 -3.02
CA GLN A 87 19.86 -4.07 -4.33
C GLN A 87 18.43 -4.17 -4.87
N THR A 88 17.75 -3.04 -5.01
CA THR A 88 16.36 -3.02 -5.47
C THR A 88 16.31 -2.92 -6.98
N LEU A 89 15.59 -3.83 -7.63
CA LEU A 89 15.45 -3.91 -9.06
C LEU A 89 14.07 -3.44 -9.53
N GLY A 90 14.02 -2.43 -10.39
CA GLY A 90 12.79 -2.01 -11.06
C GLY A 90 12.66 -2.67 -12.42
N ILE A 91 11.58 -3.41 -12.67
CA ILE A 91 11.31 -3.97 -14.01
C ILE A 91 10.73 -2.88 -14.90
N LYS A 92 11.46 -2.53 -15.97
CA LYS A 92 10.99 -1.58 -16.98
C LYS A 92 9.72 -2.10 -17.64
N ASN A 93 8.76 -1.20 -17.87
CA ASN A 93 7.48 -1.50 -18.54
C ASN A 93 6.57 -2.55 -17.86
N ILE A 94 6.85 -2.97 -16.62
CA ILE A 94 6.04 -3.99 -15.94
C ILE A 94 4.57 -3.60 -15.82
N LYS A 95 4.28 -2.32 -15.55
CA LYS A 95 2.89 -1.80 -15.50
C LYS A 95 2.22 -1.77 -16.88
N THR A 96 2.99 -1.58 -17.94
CA THR A 96 2.46 -1.64 -19.31
C THR A 96 2.08 -3.07 -19.63
N ARG A 97 2.95 -4.05 -19.31
CA ARG A 97 2.64 -5.48 -19.46
C ARG A 97 1.42 -5.88 -18.64
N GLN A 98 1.33 -5.44 -17.38
CA GLN A 98 0.16 -5.68 -16.53
C GLN A 98 -1.14 -5.20 -17.19
N LYS A 99 -1.13 -3.98 -17.75
CA LYS A 99 -2.31 -3.44 -18.44
C LYS A 99 -2.69 -4.24 -19.67
N SER A 100 -1.71 -4.72 -20.45
CA SER A 100 -1.99 -5.58 -21.60
C SER A 100 -2.66 -6.89 -21.18
N ILE A 101 -2.17 -7.52 -20.10
CA ILE A 101 -2.77 -8.75 -19.55
C ILE A 101 -4.18 -8.48 -18.99
N LEU A 102 -4.38 -7.40 -18.24
CA LEU A 102 -5.71 -7.01 -17.73
C LEU A 102 -6.70 -6.75 -18.87
N TRP A 103 -6.24 -6.13 -19.96
CA TRP A 103 -7.08 -5.91 -21.14
C TRP A 103 -7.49 -7.23 -21.80
N GLU A 104 -6.56 -8.18 -21.90
CA GLU A 104 -6.83 -9.51 -22.45
C GLU A 104 -7.78 -10.31 -21.56
N ILE A 105 -7.59 -10.29 -20.24
CA ILE A 105 -8.51 -10.86 -19.26
C ILE A 105 -9.91 -10.29 -19.45
N LEU A 106 -10.04 -8.97 -19.57
CA LEU A 106 -11.33 -8.31 -19.78
C LEU A 106 -11.95 -8.70 -21.13
N ARG A 107 -11.14 -8.83 -22.19
CA ARG A 107 -11.58 -9.31 -23.51
C ARG A 107 -12.15 -10.73 -23.40
N LEU A 108 -11.45 -11.65 -22.75
CA LEU A 108 -11.89 -13.03 -22.57
C LEU A 108 -13.12 -13.14 -21.68
N ALA A 109 -13.15 -12.41 -20.56
CA ALA A 109 -14.30 -12.33 -19.67
C ALA A 109 -15.53 -11.67 -20.32
N SER A 110 -15.36 -11.04 -21.49
CA SER A 110 -16.46 -10.50 -22.28
C SER A 110 -17.15 -11.56 -23.15
N SER A 111 -16.51 -12.70 -23.40
CA SER A 111 -17.04 -13.79 -24.19
C SER A 111 -18.10 -14.56 -23.40
N PHE A 112 -19.12 -15.08 -24.11
CA PHE A 112 -20.18 -15.89 -23.48
C PHE A 112 -19.66 -17.24 -22.97
N ARG A 113 -18.62 -17.78 -23.62
CA ARG A 113 -17.89 -18.98 -23.18
C ARG A 113 -16.40 -18.67 -23.17
N LEU A 114 -15.72 -19.07 -22.08
CA LEU A 114 -14.27 -19.10 -22.04
C LEU A 114 -13.81 -20.33 -22.83
N GLU A 115 -13.07 -20.12 -23.90
CA GLU A 115 -12.46 -21.22 -24.65
C GLU A 115 -11.17 -21.66 -23.96
N ASP A 116 -10.95 -22.97 -23.87
CA ASP A 116 -9.75 -23.52 -23.23
C ASP A 116 -8.47 -23.05 -23.93
N ILE A 117 -8.53 -22.84 -25.26
CA ILE A 117 -7.39 -22.38 -26.04
C ILE A 117 -7.00 -20.93 -25.74
N ASP A 118 -7.98 -20.04 -25.58
CA ASP A 118 -7.75 -18.63 -25.21
C ASP A 118 -7.14 -18.55 -23.79
N THR A 119 -7.67 -19.36 -22.87
CA THR A 119 -7.17 -19.44 -21.49
C THR A 119 -5.74 -19.98 -21.47
N TYR A 120 -5.45 -21.00 -22.27
CA TYR A 120 -4.11 -21.57 -22.42
C TYR A 120 -3.09 -20.57 -22.99
N GLU A 121 -3.44 -19.82 -24.05
CA GLU A 121 -2.54 -18.81 -24.62
C GLU A 121 -2.27 -17.64 -23.66
N LEU A 122 -3.29 -17.23 -22.88
CA LEU A 122 -3.11 -16.25 -21.82
C LEU A 122 -2.20 -16.79 -20.70
N ASN A 123 -2.39 -18.03 -20.27
CA ASN A 123 -1.54 -18.67 -19.28
C ASN A 123 -0.08 -18.77 -19.74
N LYS A 124 0.14 -19.16 -21.00
CA LYS A 124 1.47 -19.19 -21.62
C LYS A 124 2.12 -17.80 -21.66
N THR A 125 1.32 -16.76 -21.97
CA THR A 125 1.78 -15.38 -21.94
C THR A 125 2.19 -14.95 -20.52
N LEU A 126 1.38 -15.25 -19.51
CA LEU A 126 1.69 -15.00 -18.10
C LEU A 126 2.98 -15.70 -17.67
N SER A 127 3.07 -17.00 -17.93
CA SER A 127 4.24 -17.83 -17.61
C SER A 127 5.51 -17.31 -18.27
N GLY A 128 5.44 -16.90 -19.55
CA GLY A 128 6.56 -16.31 -20.26
C GLY A 128 7.01 -14.95 -19.68
N VAL A 129 6.07 -14.10 -19.25
CA VAL A 129 6.41 -12.84 -18.58
C VAL A 129 7.04 -13.07 -17.21
N VAL A 130 6.52 -14.02 -16.44
CA VAL A 130 7.07 -14.40 -15.13
C VAL A 130 8.50 -14.92 -15.28
N ALA A 131 8.73 -15.87 -16.20
CA ALA A 131 10.06 -16.41 -16.48
C ALA A 131 11.05 -15.32 -16.91
N ALA A 132 10.64 -14.39 -17.77
CA ALA A 132 11.49 -13.27 -18.19
C ALA A 132 11.86 -12.34 -17.01
N ILE A 133 10.94 -12.10 -16.07
CA ILE A 133 11.24 -11.31 -14.87
C ILE A 133 12.25 -12.04 -13.97
N GLU A 134 12.07 -13.35 -13.79
CA GLU A 134 12.98 -14.19 -13.00
C GLU A 134 14.37 -14.27 -13.62
N GLU A 135 14.46 -14.38 -14.94
CA GLU A 135 15.71 -14.35 -15.71
C GLU A 135 16.45 -13.01 -15.52
N ILE A 136 15.75 -11.87 -15.66
CA ILE A 136 16.34 -10.54 -15.42
C ILE A 136 16.88 -10.42 -13.98
N CYS A 137 16.20 -11.03 -13.00
CA CYS A 137 16.70 -11.07 -11.62
C CYS A 137 17.96 -11.94 -11.53
N HIS A 138 17.92 -13.14 -12.09
CA HIS A 138 19.01 -14.11 -12.08
C HIS A 138 20.28 -13.57 -12.77
N GLU A 139 20.16 -12.92 -13.92
CA GLU A 139 21.28 -12.26 -14.64
C GLU A 139 21.99 -11.21 -13.77
N GLN A 140 21.30 -10.63 -12.80
CA GLN A 140 21.85 -9.65 -11.86
C GLN A 140 22.26 -10.27 -10.52
N ASN A 141 22.24 -11.60 -10.39
CA ASN A 141 22.43 -12.34 -9.13
C ASN A 141 21.43 -11.91 -8.03
N LEU A 142 20.21 -11.60 -8.43
CA LEU A 142 19.10 -11.19 -7.56
C LEU A 142 17.97 -12.21 -7.64
N THR A 143 17.03 -12.11 -6.71
CA THR A 143 15.77 -12.86 -6.73
C THR A 143 14.60 -11.90 -6.94
N PRO A 144 13.37 -12.38 -7.23
CA PRO A 144 12.18 -11.52 -7.28
C PRO A 144 11.91 -10.73 -5.99
N VAL A 145 12.54 -11.12 -4.88
CA VAL A 145 12.47 -10.42 -3.60
C VAL A 145 13.29 -9.13 -3.59
N ASN A 146 14.17 -8.95 -4.56
CA ASN A 146 14.89 -7.71 -4.78
C ASN A 146 14.05 -6.69 -5.58
N LEU A 147 12.86 -7.06 -6.09
CA LEU A 147 12.04 -6.15 -6.88
C LEU A 147 11.54 -4.95 -6.06
N THR A 148 11.42 -3.77 -6.67
CA THR A 148 10.72 -2.64 -6.01
C THR A 148 9.31 -3.07 -5.57
N SER A 149 8.76 -2.49 -4.49
CA SER A 149 7.41 -2.85 -3.99
C SER A 149 6.34 -2.89 -5.10
N SER A 150 6.34 -1.89 -6.00
CA SER A 150 5.39 -1.87 -7.11
C SER A 150 5.66 -2.93 -8.19
N SER A 151 6.92 -3.27 -8.47
CA SER A 151 7.23 -4.35 -9.42
C SER A 151 6.89 -5.71 -8.83
N ARG A 152 7.17 -5.88 -7.55
CA ARG A 152 6.92 -7.10 -6.77
C ARG A 152 5.44 -7.43 -6.70
N GLN A 153 4.57 -6.45 -6.41
CA GLN A 153 3.12 -6.66 -6.41
C GLN A 153 2.60 -7.18 -7.76
N VAL A 154 3.09 -6.60 -8.86
CA VAL A 154 2.69 -6.99 -10.21
C VAL A 154 3.23 -8.38 -10.58
N TYR A 155 4.50 -8.65 -10.23
CA TYR A 155 5.10 -9.97 -10.39
C TYR A 155 4.33 -11.04 -9.61
N ALA A 156 4.00 -10.79 -8.34
CA ALA A 156 3.24 -11.69 -7.48
C ALA A 156 1.91 -12.07 -8.12
N TRP A 157 1.19 -11.04 -8.60
CA TRP A 157 -0.09 -11.20 -9.26
C TRP A 157 0.04 -12.01 -10.56
N MET A 158 1.02 -11.72 -11.41
CA MET A 158 1.25 -12.48 -12.65
C MET A 158 1.64 -13.94 -12.36
N LYS A 159 2.47 -14.19 -11.34
CA LYS A 159 2.90 -15.54 -10.96
C LYS A 159 1.79 -16.34 -10.30
N PHE A 160 0.93 -15.69 -9.51
CA PHE A 160 -0.29 -16.29 -8.98
C PHE A 160 -1.23 -16.74 -10.10
N LEU A 161 -1.43 -15.88 -11.12
CA LEU A 161 -2.26 -16.20 -12.29
C LEU A 161 -1.58 -17.14 -13.29
N ALA A 162 -0.27 -17.38 -13.19
CA ALA A 162 0.39 -18.38 -14.02
C ALA A 162 -0.03 -19.82 -13.63
N VAL A 163 -0.61 -20.00 -12.44
CA VAL A 163 -1.29 -21.24 -12.06
C VAL A 163 -2.65 -21.31 -12.76
N GLU A 164 -2.90 -22.37 -13.53
CA GLU A 164 -4.09 -22.50 -14.38
C GLU A 164 -5.41 -22.39 -13.60
N ALA A 165 -5.50 -23.02 -12.43
CA ALA A 165 -6.69 -22.94 -11.58
C ALA A 165 -7.00 -21.50 -11.12
N ASN A 166 -5.96 -20.75 -10.75
CA ASN A 166 -6.08 -19.36 -10.33
C ASN A 166 -6.49 -18.45 -11.50
N LEU A 167 -5.92 -18.66 -12.70
CA LEU A 167 -6.32 -17.93 -13.90
C LEU A 167 -7.78 -18.15 -14.24
N LYS A 168 -8.24 -19.40 -14.21
CA LYS A 168 -9.63 -19.75 -14.51
C LYS A 168 -10.58 -19.07 -13.54
N LEU A 169 -10.30 -19.18 -12.23
CA LEU A 169 -11.09 -18.52 -11.20
C LEU A 169 -11.10 -16.98 -11.36
N HIS A 170 -9.96 -16.39 -11.75
CA HIS A 170 -9.86 -14.96 -12.00
C HIS A 170 -10.72 -14.52 -13.20
N LEU A 171 -10.70 -15.29 -14.29
CA LEU A 171 -11.53 -15.03 -15.47
C LEU A 171 -13.02 -15.16 -15.16
N GLU A 172 -13.42 -16.22 -14.45
CA GLU A 172 -14.81 -16.45 -14.01
C GLU A 172 -15.31 -15.31 -13.11
N THR A 173 -14.53 -14.90 -12.11
CA THR A 173 -14.91 -13.81 -11.21
C THR A 173 -14.94 -12.45 -11.92
N THR A 174 -14.02 -12.22 -12.86
CA THR A 174 -14.07 -11.01 -13.71
C THR A 174 -15.32 -10.98 -14.59
N GLN A 175 -15.71 -12.12 -15.17
CA GLN A 175 -16.93 -12.25 -15.96
C GLN A 175 -18.18 -11.98 -15.11
N ARG A 176 -18.25 -12.54 -13.89
CA ARG A 176 -19.34 -12.30 -12.93
C ARG A 176 -19.46 -10.82 -12.58
N LEU A 177 -18.35 -10.17 -12.20
CA LEU A 177 -18.33 -8.72 -11.93
C LEU A 177 -18.82 -7.89 -13.11
N LYS A 178 -18.41 -8.26 -14.33
CA LYS A 178 -18.83 -7.59 -15.55
C LYS A 178 -20.34 -7.74 -15.79
N LEU A 179 -20.88 -8.95 -15.63
CA LEU A 179 -22.32 -9.21 -15.82
C LEU A 179 -23.16 -8.44 -14.80
N ILE A 180 -22.74 -8.44 -13.53
CA ILE A 180 -23.36 -7.64 -12.46
C ILE A 180 -23.33 -6.15 -12.84
N ALA A 181 -22.19 -5.64 -13.32
CA ALA A 181 -22.06 -4.24 -13.75
C ALA A 181 -22.98 -3.89 -14.92
N GLN A 182 -23.08 -4.75 -15.93
CA GLN A 182 -23.99 -4.54 -17.06
C GLN A 182 -25.46 -4.49 -16.60
N ASN A 183 -25.87 -5.44 -15.75
CA ASN A 183 -27.23 -5.51 -15.23
C ASN A 183 -27.58 -4.28 -14.37
N LEU A 184 -26.69 -3.87 -13.47
CA LEU A 184 -26.90 -2.71 -12.60
C LEU A 184 -26.82 -1.39 -13.35
N CYS A 185 -25.97 -1.27 -14.39
CA CYS A 185 -25.96 -0.09 -15.26
C CYS A 185 -27.32 0.10 -15.94
N GLY A 186 -27.92 -0.97 -16.47
CA GLY A 186 -29.28 -0.90 -17.04
C GLY A 186 -30.31 -0.47 -16.00
N TYR A 187 -30.28 -1.09 -14.82
CA TYR A 187 -31.21 -0.77 -13.73
C TYR A 187 -31.13 0.69 -13.24
N TYR A 188 -29.94 1.27 -13.17
CA TYR A 188 -29.72 2.65 -12.71
C TYR A 188 -29.75 3.71 -13.83
N GLY A 189 -30.11 3.34 -15.07
CA GLY A 189 -30.17 4.29 -16.19
C GLY A 189 -28.79 4.74 -16.70
N HIS A 190 -27.75 3.93 -16.50
CA HIS A 190 -26.38 4.14 -16.95
C HIS A 190 -26.04 3.29 -18.19
N GLU A 191 -27.00 3.09 -19.10
CA GLU A 191 -26.85 2.20 -20.27
C GLU A 191 -25.70 2.56 -21.21
N THR A 192 -25.33 3.84 -21.27
CA THR A 192 -24.25 4.36 -22.13
C THR A 192 -22.89 4.42 -21.42
N VAL A 193 -22.82 4.02 -20.16
CA VAL A 193 -21.60 4.06 -19.35
C VAL A 193 -20.80 2.78 -19.57
N ASN A 194 -19.54 2.95 -19.97
CA ASN A 194 -18.62 1.82 -20.07
C ASN A 194 -18.07 1.47 -18.67
N HIS A 195 -18.40 0.29 -18.17
CA HIS A 195 -17.92 -0.19 -16.89
C HIS A 195 -16.73 -1.12 -17.09
N VAL A 196 -15.56 -0.70 -16.61
CA VAL A 196 -14.31 -1.44 -16.66
C VAL A 196 -14.05 -2.00 -15.27
N VAL A 197 -13.94 -3.32 -15.18
CA VAL A 197 -13.57 -4.01 -13.93
C VAL A 197 -12.19 -4.63 -14.08
N GLU A 198 -11.35 -4.41 -13.07
CA GLU A 198 -10.01 -4.98 -12.97
C GLU A 198 -9.86 -5.65 -11.61
N LEU A 199 -9.47 -6.94 -11.57
CA LEU A 199 -9.07 -7.63 -10.34
C LEU A 199 -7.53 -7.68 -10.30
N THR A 200 -6.91 -7.28 -9.19
CA THR A 200 -5.44 -7.23 -9.08
C THR A 200 -4.92 -7.27 -7.65
N ASN A 201 -3.61 -7.50 -7.45
CA ASN A 201 -2.96 -7.40 -6.13
C ASN A 201 -2.90 -5.93 -5.62
N LEU A 202 -4.04 -5.46 -5.13
CA LEU A 202 -4.26 -4.13 -4.59
C LEU A 202 -4.10 -4.13 -3.06
N SER A 203 -3.36 -3.14 -2.52
CA SER A 203 -3.16 -3.00 -1.07
C SER A 203 -4.42 -2.60 -0.29
N GLY A 204 -5.41 -2.00 -0.94
CA GLY A 204 -6.73 -1.72 -0.37
C GLY A 204 -7.81 -2.64 -0.98
N LEU A 205 -9.02 -2.63 -0.43
CA LEU A 205 -10.10 -3.53 -0.87
C LEU A 205 -10.55 -3.28 -2.32
N TYR A 206 -10.77 -2.01 -2.66
CA TYR A 206 -11.18 -1.60 -4.00
C TYR A 206 -10.90 -0.11 -4.22
N ARG A 207 -10.91 0.33 -5.48
CA ARG A 207 -10.90 1.74 -5.91
C ARG A 207 -11.85 1.90 -7.08
N SER A 208 -12.70 2.93 -7.02
CA SER A 208 -13.55 3.30 -8.14
C SER A 208 -13.28 4.74 -8.55
N ARG A 209 -13.33 5.01 -9.86
CA ARG A 209 -13.24 6.36 -10.41
C ARG A 209 -14.10 6.50 -11.66
N TRP A 210 -14.88 7.57 -11.70
CA TRP A 210 -15.54 8.08 -12.90
C TRP A 210 -14.57 8.91 -13.75
N LEU A 211 -14.53 8.62 -15.05
CA LEU A 211 -13.73 9.28 -16.07
C LEU A 211 -14.62 9.51 -17.31
N GLY A 212 -15.35 10.62 -17.31
CA GLY A 212 -16.38 10.87 -18.33
C GLY A 212 -17.47 9.79 -18.26
N ASN A 213 -17.71 9.12 -19.38
CA ASN A 213 -18.67 8.01 -19.47
C ASN A 213 -18.07 6.64 -19.08
N ASN A 214 -16.85 6.61 -18.52
CA ASN A 214 -16.23 5.35 -18.09
C ASN A 214 -16.17 5.30 -16.57
N ILE A 215 -16.57 4.17 -15.99
CA ILE A 215 -16.31 3.84 -14.59
C ILE A 215 -15.23 2.78 -14.58
N ASN A 216 -14.12 3.05 -13.91
CA ASN A 216 -13.11 2.03 -13.64
C ASN A 216 -13.23 1.59 -12.18
N LEU A 217 -13.55 0.31 -11.97
CA LEU A 217 -13.56 -0.38 -10.70
C LEU A 217 -12.37 -1.34 -10.62
N ILE A 218 -11.41 -1.02 -9.77
CA ILE A 218 -10.26 -1.89 -9.45
C ILE A 218 -10.54 -2.57 -8.12
N VAL A 219 -10.53 -3.90 -8.09
CA VAL A 219 -10.82 -4.75 -6.93
C VAL A 219 -9.54 -5.49 -6.52
N SER A 220 -9.38 -5.71 -5.21
CA SER A 220 -8.30 -6.55 -4.67
C SER A 220 -8.49 -8.02 -5.03
N GLU A 221 -7.41 -8.70 -5.40
CA GLU A 221 -7.40 -10.14 -5.73
C GLU A 221 -7.98 -11.02 -4.62
N GLY A 222 -7.95 -10.59 -3.35
CA GLY A 222 -8.59 -11.36 -2.28
C GLY A 222 -10.10 -11.59 -2.48
N PHE A 223 -10.77 -10.81 -3.33
CA PHE A 223 -12.17 -11.02 -3.70
C PHE A 223 -12.38 -12.07 -4.81
N ILE A 224 -11.33 -12.76 -5.26
CA ILE A 224 -11.42 -13.74 -6.35
C ILE A 224 -12.43 -14.88 -6.06
N ASN A 225 -12.61 -15.26 -4.79
CA ASN A 225 -13.58 -16.27 -4.34
C ASN A 225 -14.93 -15.70 -3.88
N ALA A 226 -15.17 -14.39 -4.03
CA ALA A 226 -16.33 -13.76 -3.46
C ALA A 226 -17.66 -14.24 -4.10
N ASN A 227 -18.67 -14.40 -3.25
CA ASN A 227 -20.03 -14.75 -3.68
C ASN A 227 -20.73 -13.57 -4.40
N GLU A 228 -21.88 -13.84 -5.03
CA GLU A 228 -22.62 -12.85 -5.81
C GLU A 228 -23.00 -11.60 -5.00
N ASP A 229 -23.33 -11.75 -3.72
CA ASP A 229 -23.75 -10.63 -2.86
C ASP A 229 -22.58 -9.64 -2.64
N VAL A 230 -21.39 -10.16 -2.37
CA VAL A 230 -20.17 -9.36 -2.19
C VAL A 230 -19.75 -8.68 -3.50
N LEU A 231 -19.77 -9.42 -4.62
CA LEU A 231 -19.46 -8.84 -5.94
C LEU A 231 -20.49 -7.76 -6.33
N THR A 232 -21.77 -7.99 -6.04
CA THR A 232 -22.85 -7.02 -6.24
C THR A 232 -22.63 -5.75 -5.43
N ALA A 233 -22.26 -5.89 -4.16
CA ALA A 233 -21.94 -4.75 -3.29
C ALA A 233 -20.75 -3.92 -3.84
N LEU A 234 -19.69 -4.57 -4.33
CA LEU A 234 -18.54 -3.89 -4.94
C LEU A 234 -18.96 -3.05 -6.16
N VAL A 235 -19.79 -3.61 -7.04
CA VAL A 235 -20.28 -2.91 -8.23
C VAL A 235 -21.25 -1.79 -7.86
N LYS A 236 -22.20 -2.01 -6.95
CA LYS A 236 -23.13 -0.98 -6.46
C LYS A 236 -22.40 0.25 -5.95
N ILE A 237 -21.36 0.06 -5.13
CA ILE A 237 -20.57 1.19 -4.60
C ILE A 237 -19.89 1.98 -5.71
N SER A 238 -19.46 1.32 -6.79
CA SER A 238 -18.84 2.01 -7.93
C SER A 238 -19.81 2.90 -8.71
N LEU A 239 -21.10 2.54 -8.72
CA LEU A 239 -22.17 3.23 -9.46
C LEU A 239 -22.85 4.31 -8.61
N GLN A 240 -23.28 3.96 -7.40
CA GLN A 240 -24.13 4.82 -6.55
C GLN A 240 -23.35 5.48 -5.39
N GLY A 241 -22.08 5.16 -5.22
CA GLY A 241 -21.30 5.57 -4.05
C GLY A 241 -21.52 4.65 -2.84
N LYS A 242 -20.90 4.99 -1.71
CA LYS A 242 -20.85 4.10 -0.54
C LYS A 242 -22.18 4.09 0.21
N SER A 243 -22.79 2.92 0.36
CA SER A 243 -23.87 2.66 1.32
C SER A 243 -23.33 1.96 2.58
N GLN A 244 -24.06 2.05 3.69
CA GLN A 244 -23.69 1.37 4.93
C GLN A 244 -23.74 -0.16 4.76
N GLU A 245 -24.76 -0.66 4.08
CA GLU A 245 -24.99 -2.10 3.88
C GLU A 245 -23.93 -2.74 2.98
N ASP A 246 -23.71 -2.17 1.78
CA ASP A 246 -22.72 -2.70 0.84
C ASP A 246 -21.30 -2.62 1.45
N THR A 247 -21.02 -1.56 2.22
CA THR A 247 -19.74 -1.44 2.93
C THR A 247 -19.57 -2.51 4.00
N ARG A 248 -20.66 -2.93 4.66
CA ARG A 248 -20.64 -4.00 5.67
C ARG A 248 -20.32 -5.34 5.00
N ILE A 249 -21.08 -5.70 3.97
CA ILE A 249 -20.91 -6.95 3.20
C ILE A 249 -19.47 -7.12 2.69
N ILE A 250 -18.92 -6.08 2.04
CA ILE A 250 -17.56 -6.13 1.49
C ILE A 250 -16.51 -6.36 2.58
N ARG A 251 -16.68 -5.73 3.75
CA ARG A 251 -15.70 -5.80 4.83
C ARG A 251 -15.83 -7.07 5.68
N GLU A 252 -17.04 -7.59 5.86
CA GLU A 252 -17.26 -8.90 6.46
C GLU A 252 -16.50 -9.96 5.67
N TYR A 253 -16.65 -9.98 4.33
CA TYR A 253 -15.88 -10.87 3.47
C TYR A 253 -14.37 -10.59 3.53
N ALA A 254 -13.94 -9.31 3.51
CA ALA A 254 -12.51 -8.97 3.59
C ALA A 254 -11.84 -9.30 4.93
N SER A 255 -12.62 -9.72 5.94
CA SER A 255 -12.14 -10.17 7.25
C SER A 255 -12.20 -11.70 7.39
N SER A 256 -12.64 -12.41 6.35
CA SER A 256 -12.71 -13.88 6.34
C SER A 256 -11.37 -14.52 6.01
N ASP A 257 -11.20 -15.78 6.44
CA ASP A 257 -10.04 -16.59 6.09
C ASP A 257 -9.91 -16.75 4.56
N GLU A 258 -11.03 -16.90 3.85
CA GLU A 258 -11.07 -17.02 2.39
C GLU A 258 -10.41 -15.83 1.67
N TYR A 259 -10.63 -14.60 2.15
CA TYR A 259 -9.97 -13.40 1.62
C TYR A 259 -8.49 -13.35 2.01
N SER A 260 -8.20 -13.71 3.27
CA SER A 260 -6.85 -13.68 3.83
C SER A 260 -5.90 -14.69 3.20
N ASP A 261 -6.37 -15.90 2.93
CA ASP A 261 -5.58 -16.99 2.33
C ASP A 261 -5.03 -16.60 0.96
N ILE A 262 -5.84 -15.94 0.13
CA ILE A 262 -5.42 -15.44 -1.19
C ILE A 262 -4.33 -14.37 -1.06
N LEU A 263 -4.47 -13.46 -0.08
CA LEU A 263 -3.46 -12.44 0.14
C LEU A 263 -2.16 -13.01 0.72
N LEU A 264 -2.26 -14.05 1.55
CA LEU A 264 -1.10 -14.77 2.07
C LEU A 264 -0.37 -15.48 0.94
N GLU A 265 -1.07 -16.18 0.04
CA GLU A 265 -0.47 -16.83 -1.13
C GLU A 265 0.29 -15.82 -2.01
N LEU A 266 -0.34 -14.68 -2.31
CA LEU A 266 0.29 -13.59 -3.06
C LEU A 266 1.54 -13.02 -2.38
N ASP A 267 1.52 -12.89 -1.06
CA ASP A 267 2.68 -12.41 -0.31
C ASP A 267 3.81 -13.47 -0.33
N LEU A 268 3.48 -14.76 -0.11
CA LEU A 268 4.42 -15.90 -0.13
C LEU A 268 5.16 -16.04 -1.48
N ILE A 269 4.50 -15.74 -2.60
CA ILE A 269 5.13 -15.74 -3.94
C ILE A 269 6.35 -14.79 -4.00
N THR A 270 6.35 -13.76 -3.18
CA THR A 270 7.37 -12.69 -3.20
C THR A 270 8.37 -12.78 -2.06
N GLU A 271 8.29 -13.83 -1.25
CA GLU A 271 9.10 -14.04 -0.06
C GLU A 271 10.28 -14.98 -0.32
N THR A 272 11.50 -14.45 -0.16
CA THR A 272 12.80 -15.14 0.06
C THR A 272 13.95 -14.13 0.21
N ALA A 273 13.72 -13.03 0.93
CA ALA A 273 14.76 -12.13 1.39
C ALA A 273 14.20 -11.39 2.61
N THR A 274 14.52 -11.99 3.76
CA THR A 274 14.54 -11.39 5.10
C THR A 274 13.29 -10.59 5.46
N GLU A 275 12.25 -11.33 5.88
CA GLU A 275 11.31 -10.87 6.89
C GLU A 275 12.00 -10.77 8.26
N ASP A 276 13.19 -10.18 8.34
CA ASP A 276 13.74 -9.93 9.65
C ASP A 276 13.07 -8.66 10.18
N GLY A 277 12.33 -8.78 11.29
CA GLY A 277 11.94 -7.64 12.11
C GLY A 277 13.14 -6.81 12.62
N LYS A 278 14.35 -7.08 12.11
CA LYS A 278 15.64 -6.54 12.48
C LYS A 278 15.88 -5.18 11.81
N GLY A 279 15.68 -4.17 12.63
CA GLY A 279 16.17 -2.81 12.45
C GLY A 279 17.71 -2.74 12.49
N LYS A 280 18.26 -1.53 12.35
CA LYS A 280 19.68 -1.23 12.61
C LYS A 280 19.90 -1.14 14.12
N TYR A 281 18.90 -0.68 14.85
CA TYR A 281 18.93 -0.57 16.31
C TYR A 281 17.80 -1.39 16.94
N TYR A 282 16.62 -1.36 16.31
CA TYR A 282 15.42 -2.18 16.54
C TYR A 282 15.56 -3.69 16.33
N ASN A 283 15.01 -4.58 17.16
CA ASN A 283 14.56 -5.89 16.69
C ASN A 283 13.10 -6.13 17.11
N LEU A 284 12.18 -6.03 16.14
CA LEU A 284 10.75 -6.14 16.38
C LEU A 284 10.34 -7.52 16.91
N ASP A 285 11.04 -8.60 16.55
CA ASP A 285 10.75 -9.93 17.10
C ASP A 285 11.03 -9.98 18.62
N GLN A 286 12.16 -9.40 19.05
CA GLN A 286 12.51 -9.33 20.47
C GLN A 286 11.55 -8.43 21.25
N LEU A 287 11.16 -7.29 20.66
CA LEU A 287 10.18 -6.39 21.27
C LEU A 287 8.81 -7.08 21.36
N PHE A 288 8.40 -7.83 20.33
CA PHE A 288 7.16 -8.60 20.35
C PHE A 288 7.16 -9.62 21.49
N ASP A 289 8.22 -10.41 21.66
CA ASP A 289 8.27 -11.43 22.72
C ASP A 289 8.13 -10.79 24.11
N LYS A 290 8.81 -9.65 24.34
CA LYS A 290 8.70 -8.85 25.57
C LYS A 290 7.27 -8.36 25.80
N ILE A 291 6.67 -7.70 24.81
CA ILE A 291 5.31 -7.15 24.88
C ILE A 291 4.27 -8.26 25.06
N ASN A 292 4.42 -9.38 24.35
CA ASN A 292 3.51 -10.52 24.43
C ASN A 292 3.51 -11.12 25.85
N CYS A 293 4.69 -11.26 26.46
CA CYS A 293 4.80 -11.70 27.85
C CYS A 293 4.18 -10.69 28.83
N GLU A 294 4.48 -9.40 28.68
CA GLU A 294 4.10 -8.35 29.63
C GLU A 294 2.60 -8.02 29.59
N TYR A 295 2.00 -7.93 28.41
CA TYR A 295 0.63 -7.42 28.23
C TYR A 295 -0.38 -8.47 27.77
N PHE A 296 0.07 -9.58 27.19
CA PHE A 296 -0.82 -10.58 26.57
C PHE A 296 -0.66 -11.99 27.16
N ALA A 297 0.04 -12.12 28.30
CA ALA A 297 0.29 -13.40 28.98
C ALA A 297 0.89 -14.49 28.07
N ALA A 298 1.70 -14.07 27.08
CA ALA A 298 2.30 -14.90 26.03
C ALA A 298 1.29 -15.69 25.17
N LYS A 299 0.04 -15.21 25.05
CA LYS A 299 -1.04 -15.89 24.30
C LYS A 299 -1.28 -15.31 22.91
N LEU A 300 -0.76 -14.12 22.60
CA LEU A 300 -0.99 -13.51 21.29
C LEU A 300 -0.14 -14.23 20.24
N THR A 301 -0.77 -14.73 19.18
CA THR A 301 -0.06 -15.33 18.05
C THR A 301 0.74 -14.26 17.31
N LYS A 302 2.03 -14.51 17.04
CA LYS A 302 2.91 -13.52 16.40
C LYS A 302 2.44 -13.17 14.98
N PRO A 303 2.12 -11.89 14.68
CA PRO A 303 1.92 -11.45 13.30
C PRO A 303 3.26 -11.32 12.57
N ARG A 304 3.24 -11.20 11.24
CA ARG A 304 4.44 -10.82 10.48
C ARG A 304 4.85 -9.40 10.86
N LEU A 305 6.11 -9.21 11.23
CA LEU A 305 6.64 -7.93 11.71
C LEU A 305 7.65 -7.38 10.72
N MET A 306 7.49 -6.12 10.34
CA MET A 306 8.44 -5.51 9.42
C MET A 306 8.58 -4.01 9.61
N TRP A 307 9.75 -3.52 9.24
CA TRP A 307 10.00 -2.09 9.09
C TRP A 307 9.44 -1.60 7.75
N SER A 308 8.92 -0.38 7.72
CA SER A 308 8.56 0.27 6.47
C SER A 308 9.79 0.48 5.60
N GLN A 309 9.63 0.46 4.28
CA GLN A 309 10.76 0.68 3.35
C GLN A 309 11.23 2.14 3.32
N PHE A 310 10.41 3.08 3.80
CA PHE A 310 10.69 4.50 3.80
C PHE A 310 10.34 5.11 5.15
N GLN A 311 11.10 6.11 5.55
CA GLN A 311 10.81 6.94 6.72
C GLN A 311 9.50 7.72 6.51
N THR A 312 8.58 7.63 7.47
CA THR A 312 7.39 8.49 7.55
C THR A 312 7.15 8.96 8.98
N TYR A 313 6.82 10.25 9.11
CA TYR A 313 6.48 10.90 10.39
C TYR A 313 4.97 11.09 10.58
N ARG A 314 4.16 10.69 9.58
CA ARG A 314 2.70 10.82 9.62
C ARG A 314 2.02 9.62 10.30
N LYS A 315 2.61 8.43 10.16
CA LYS A 315 2.07 7.18 10.70
C LYS A 315 3.22 6.31 11.18
N PHE A 316 3.27 6.03 12.47
CA PHE A 316 4.41 5.34 13.08
C PHE A 316 4.29 3.81 13.06
N GLY A 317 3.08 3.28 12.94
CA GLY A 317 2.82 1.85 12.79
C GLY A 317 1.47 1.61 12.11
N HIS A 318 1.26 0.39 11.61
CA HIS A 318 -0.07 -0.11 11.27
C HIS A 318 -0.15 -1.63 11.22
N TYR A 319 -1.27 -2.17 11.72
CA TYR A 319 -1.70 -3.54 11.51
C TYR A 319 -2.55 -3.69 10.24
N GLU A 320 -2.29 -4.75 9.48
CA GLU A 320 -3.02 -5.19 8.29
C GLU A 320 -3.68 -6.55 8.61
N PRO A 321 -4.95 -6.56 9.06
CA PRO A 321 -5.63 -7.78 9.49
C PRO A 321 -5.61 -8.88 8.43
N ALA A 322 -5.94 -8.51 7.18
CA ALA A 322 -6.05 -9.47 6.09
C ALA A 322 -4.74 -10.18 5.73
N ARG A 323 -3.59 -9.59 6.08
CA ARG A 323 -2.25 -10.18 5.87
C ARG A 323 -1.59 -10.64 7.17
N ASN A 324 -2.30 -10.49 8.29
CA ASN A 324 -1.79 -10.64 9.64
C ASN A 324 -0.39 -10.02 9.82
N ARG A 325 -0.24 -8.76 9.40
CA ARG A 325 1.06 -8.08 9.29
C ARG A 325 1.06 -6.75 10.02
N ILE A 326 2.10 -6.48 10.80
CA ILE A 326 2.39 -5.18 11.39
C ILE A 326 3.58 -4.54 10.68
N VAL A 327 3.41 -3.30 10.25
CA VAL A 327 4.48 -2.49 9.65
C VAL A 327 4.79 -1.32 10.58
N ILE A 328 6.03 -1.21 11.05
CA ILE A 328 6.52 -0.12 11.90
C ILE A 328 7.35 0.84 11.06
N SER A 329 7.18 2.15 11.25
CA SER A 329 7.90 3.16 10.48
C SER A 329 9.40 3.10 10.75
N LEU A 330 10.20 3.11 9.68
CA LEU A 330 11.66 3.16 9.75
C LEU A 330 12.21 4.41 10.47
N THR A 331 11.41 5.46 10.66
CA THR A 331 11.81 6.64 11.48
C THR A 331 12.04 6.29 12.93
N LEU A 332 11.48 5.19 13.42
CA LEU A 332 11.67 4.73 14.79
C LEU A 332 12.92 3.86 14.96
N ASP A 333 13.52 3.40 13.87
CA ASP A 333 14.76 2.61 13.87
C ASP A 333 15.99 3.52 13.89
N GLU A 334 16.10 4.34 14.93
CA GLU A 334 17.21 5.26 15.14
C GLU A 334 17.69 5.24 16.61
N ILE A 335 19.01 5.38 16.82
CA ILE A 335 19.62 5.35 18.17
C ILE A 335 19.08 6.44 19.10
N ALA A 336 18.61 7.56 18.55
CA ALA A 336 18.09 8.67 19.32
C ALA A 336 16.64 8.43 19.81
N ILE A 337 15.94 7.46 19.21
CA ILE A 337 14.59 7.09 19.60
C ILE A 337 14.71 6.08 20.73
N PRO A 338 14.15 6.29 21.94
CA PRO A 338 14.20 5.30 23.00
C PRO A 338 13.43 4.01 22.67
N GLU A 339 13.92 2.86 23.16
CA GLU A 339 13.27 1.54 22.94
C GLU A 339 11.79 1.54 23.31
N PHE A 340 11.41 2.17 24.43
CA PHE A 340 10.03 2.20 24.89
C PHE A 340 9.07 2.91 23.92
N VAL A 341 9.56 3.83 23.08
CA VAL A 341 8.75 4.50 22.05
C VAL A 341 8.41 3.51 20.95
N VAL A 342 9.39 2.67 20.55
CA VAL A 342 9.18 1.61 19.55
C VAL A 342 8.28 0.52 20.13
N GLU A 343 8.48 0.13 21.39
CA GLU A 343 7.60 -0.79 22.11
C GLU A 343 6.16 -0.29 22.12
N PHE A 344 5.94 0.98 22.44
CA PHE A 344 4.59 1.55 22.50
C PHE A 344 3.88 1.47 21.16
N VAL A 345 4.55 1.84 20.07
CA VAL A 345 3.96 1.76 18.73
C VAL A 345 3.68 0.31 18.34
N LEU A 346 4.60 -0.62 18.60
CA LEU A 346 4.35 -2.04 18.34
C LEU A 346 3.20 -2.58 19.20
N TYR A 347 3.13 -2.21 20.48
CA TYR A 347 2.04 -2.57 21.39
C TYR A 347 0.69 -2.05 20.89
N HIS A 348 0.61 -0.80 20.42
CA HIS A 348 -0.58 -0.23 19.81
C HIS A 348 -1.06 -1.07 18.61
N GLU A 349 -0.14 -1.48 17.73
CA GLU A 349 -0.49 -2.34 16.59
C GLU A 349 -0.88 -3.76 16.99
N LEU A 350 -0.32 -4.30 18.07
CA LEU A 350 -0.73 -5.58 18.64
C LEU A 350 -2.11 -5.50 19.30
N LEU A 351 -2.48 -4.36 19.91
CA LEU A 351 -3.82 -4.13 20.42
C LEU A 351 -4.86 -4.12 19.30
N HIS A 352 -4.53 -3.61 18.11
CA HIS A 352 -5.41 -3.71 16.94
C HIS A 352 -5.68 -5.16 16.55
N LYS A 353 -4.66 -6.02 16.64
CA LYS A 353 -4.82 -7.46 16.43
C LYS A 353 -5.62 -8.13 17.55
N TYR A 354 -5.37 -7.76 18.80
CA TYR A 354 -6.00 -8.37 19.97
C TYR A 354 -7.49 -8.05 20.08
N HIS A 355 -7.87 -6.78 19.92
CA HIS A 355 -9.27 -6.34 20.01
C HIS A 355 -10.06 -6.57 18.73
N GLY A 356 -9.36 -6.68 17.60
CA GLY A 356 -9.99 -6.73 16.28
C GLY A 356 -10.75 -5.45 15.93
N GLU A 357 -11.59 -5.52 14.91
CA GLU A 357 -12.44 -4.39 14.50
C GLU A 357 -13.86 -4.58 15.05
N LYS A 358 -14.33 -3.65 15.90
CA LYS A 358 -15.75 -3.64 16.33
C LYS A 358 -16.57 -2.69 15.45
N TRP A 359 -17.80 -3.08 15.16
CA TRP A 359 -18.76 -2.29 14.40
C TRP A 359 -19.85 -1.75 15.32
N VAL A 360 -19.94 -0.42 15.43
CA VAL A 360 -20.96 0.25 16.25
C VAL A 360 -21.69 1.26 15.36
N ASN A 361 -23.00 1.08 15.18
CA ASN A 361 -23.85 1.95 14.35
C ASN A 361 -23.34 2.13 12.90
N GLY A 362 -22.83 1.05 12.28
CA GLY A 362 -22.28 1.10 10.92
C GLY A 362 -20.98 1.87 10.75
N ARG A 363 -20.39 2.35 11.86
CA ARG A 363 -19.06 2.96 11.88
C ARG A 363 -18.07 1.97 12.49
N ARG A 364 -16.91 1.87 11.85
CA ARG A 364 -15.79 1.08 12.35
C ARG A 364 -15.22 1.77 13.58
N MET A 365 -15.23 1.09 14.72
CA MET A 365 -14.61 1.55 15.96
C MET A 365 -13.40 0.66 16.25
N VAL A 366 -12.22 1.19 15.95
CA VAL A 366 -10.95 0.46 16.15
C VAL A 366 -10.38 0.75 17.54
N HIS A 367 -10.54 1.98 18.01
CA HIS A 367 -10.14 2.41 19.37
C HIS A 367 -11.36 2.46 20.29
N THR A 368 -11.88 1.28 20.64
CA THR A 368 -12.99 1.11 21.59
C THR A 368 -12.57 1.53 23.01
N PRO A 369 -13.51 1.68 23.98
CA PRO A 369 -13.14 1.92 25.37
C PRO A 369 -12.20 0.85 25.94
N ASP A 370 -12.43 -0.43 25.62
CA ASP A 370 -11.56 -1.54 26.03
C ASP A 370 -10.15 -1.39 25.44
N PHE A 371 -10.07 -1.04 24.14
CA PHE A 371 -8.79 -0.75 23.48
C PHE A 371 -8.05 0.37 24.21
N ARG A 372 -8.71 1.51 24.46
CA ARG A 372 -8.08 2.67 25.11
C ARG A 372 -7.66 2.36 26.54
N HIS A 373 -8.46 1.55 27.24
CA HIS A 373 -8.11 1.08 28.58
C HIS A 373 -6.83 0.25 28.54
N ASP A 374 -6.72 -0.73 27.64
CA ASP A 374 -5.51 -1.55 27.52
C ASP A 374 -4.31 -0.75 27.01
N GLU A 375 -4.52 0.18 26.08
CA GLU A 375 -3.50 1.10 25.58
C GLU A 375 -2.88 1.92 26.73
N SER A 376 -3.73 2.46 27.62
CA SER A 376 -3.28 3.24 28.79
C SER A 376 -2.51 2.44 29.84
N LYS A 377 -2.52 1.09 29.77
CA LYS A 377 -1.74 0.23 30.68
C LYS A 377 -0.27 0.18 30.32
N PHE A 378 0.13 0.69 29.14
CA PHE A 378 1.53 0.69 28.75
C PHE A 378 2.36 1.48 29.78
N LYS A 379 3.41 0.86 30.31
CA LYS A 379 4.20 1.38 31.43
C LYS A 379 4.78 2.80 31.23
N PHE A 380 4.98 3.22 29.98
CA PHE A 380 5.52 4.54 29.61
C PHE A 380 4.57 5.28 28.64
N TYR A 381 3.26 5.15 28.85
CA TYR A 381 2.24 5.66 27.92
C TYR A 381 2.40 7.16 27.66
N ASP A 382 2.42 7.97 28.72
CA ASP A 382 2.48 9.44 28.61
C ASP A 382 3.82 9.89 27.97
N GLU A 383 4.93 9.26 28.34
CA GLU A 383 6.25 9.58 27.80
C GLU A 383 6.37 9.20 26.31
N ALA A 384 5.78 8.07 25.91
CA ALA A 384 5.80 7.63 24.53
C ALA A 384 4.92 8.53 23.64
N GLU A 385 3.71 8.87 24.08
CA GLU A 385 2.82 9.83 23.42
C GLU A 385 3.50 11.19 23.22
N ALA A 386 4.15 11.72 24.26
CA ALA A 386 4.89 12.99 24.18
C ALA A 386 6.03 12.93 23.14
N TRP A 387 6.77 11.81 23.11
CA TRP A 387 7.83 11.57 22.12
C TRP A 387 7.28 11.52 20.69
N LEU A 388 6.22 10.74 20.46
CA LEU A 388 5.61 10.58 19.15
C LEU A 388 5.00 11.88 18.65
N SER A 389 4.35 12.66 19.53
CA SER A 389 3.83 13.98 19.19
C SER A 389 4.94 14.94 18.76
N LYS A 390 6.08 14.92 19.45
CA LYS A 390 7.25 15.73 19.08
C LYS A 390 7.82 15.30 17.72
N LEU A 391 7.91 14.00 17.47
CA LEU A 391 8.36 13.46 16.18
C LEU A 391 7.42 13.81 15.03
N ALA A 392 6.11 13.76 15.25
CA ALA A 392 5.10 14.08 14.24
C ALA A 392 5.06 15.58 13.87
N SER A 393 5.63 16.44 14.72
CA SER A 393 5.72 17.90 14.51
C SER A 393 6.94 18.36 13.70
N ARG A 394 7.83 17.43 13.35
CA ARG A 394 8.96 17.64 12.43
C ARG A 394 8.48 17.46 10.99
#